data_AF-C6REI0-F1
#
_entry.id   AF-C6REI0-F1
#
_cell.length_a   1.000
_cell.length_b   1.000
_cell.length_c   1.000
_cell.angle_alpha   90.00
_cell.angle_beta   90.00
_cell.angle_gamma   90.00
#
_symmetry.space_group_name_H-M   'P 1'
#
loop_
_entity.id
_entity.type
_entity.pdbx_description
1 polymer ?
#
loop_
_entity_poly.entity_id
_entity_poly.type
_entity_poly.pdbx_seq_one_letter_code
_entity_poly.pdbx_strand_id
1 'polypeptide(L)'
;MVIFSKFYDIITLNFYKRMKMKKVVLTSAAIAALLLSGCSSKNPEVDMSADANQNMGGMNSSDNMMSDSERLQQLISSIEGQVQTVYFDFDKFNIKGDMQSAINTNAGLFNQSEAQALSVKVEGNCDEWGTDEYNYALGLKRAKAAKDALVKQGVAADRITVVSYGESNPVCTDKTKACDAQNRRAEFKVLP
;
A
#
# COMPACT_ATOMS: atom_id res chain seq x y z
N MET A 1 -21.32 -27.19 -47.43
CA MET A 1 -21.09 -28.33 -46.51
C MET A 1 -19.61 -28.45 -46.14
N VAL A 2 -19.02 -27.43 -45.48
CA VAL A 2 -17.59 -27.45 -45.05
C VAL A 2 -17.36 -26.68 -43.71
N ILE A 3 -18.40 -26.11 -43.08
CA ILE A 3 -18.20 -25.19 -41.93
C ILE A 3 -18.46 -25.88 -40.56
N PHE A 4 -19.03 -27.08 -40.53
CA PHE A 4 -19.34 -27.78 -39.27
C PHE A 4 -18.19 -28.66 -38.71
N SER A 5 -17.12 -28.90 -39.46
CA SER A 5 -16.04 -29.81 -39.03
C SER A 5 -14.97 -29.15 -38.16
N LYS A 6 -14.82 -27.81 -38.19
CA LYS A 6 -13.72 -27.12 -37.46
C LYS A 6 -14.06 -26.71 -36.02
N PHE A 7 -15.33 -26.82 -35.61
CA PHE A 7 -15.75 -26.44 -34.25
C PHE A 7 -15.62 -27.59 -33.24
N TYR A 8 -15.62 -28.86 -33.66
CA TYR A 8 -15.47 -30.00 -32.76
C TYR A 8 -14.02 -30.22 -32.28
N ASP A 9 -13.01 -29.80 -33.05
CA ASP A 9 -11.60 -30.04 -32.70
C ASP A 9 -11.05 -29.10 -31.61
N ILE A 10 -11.63 -27.91 -31.42
CA ILE A 10 -11.17 -26.94 -30.40
C ILE A 10 -11.67 -27.31 -28.98
N ILE A 11 -12.83 -27.98 -28.89
CA ILE A 11 -13.41 -28.38 -27.61
C ILE A 11 -12.66 -29.60 -27.02
N THR A 12 -12.22 -30.52 -27.87
CA THR A 12 -11.50 -31.73 -27.43
C THR A 12 -10.07 -31.44 -26.96
N LEU A 13 -9.39 -30.43 -27.52
CA LEU A 13 -8.00 -30.10 -27.15
C LEU A 13 -7.89 -29.38 -25.79
N ASN A 14 -8.91 -28.62 -25.37
CA ASN A 14 -8.91 -27.91 -24.10
C ASN A 14 -9.30 -28.80 -22.90
N PHE A 15 -9.96 -29.94 -23.14
CA PHE A 15 -10.31 -30.89 -22.09
C PHE A 15 -9.10 -31.75 -21.65
N TYR A 16 -8.18 -32.08 -22.57
CA TYR A 16 -7.01 -32.91 -22.27
C TYR A 16 -5.93 -32.17 -21.44
N LYS A 17 -5.84 -30.84 -21.55
CA LYS A 17 -4.83 -30.03 -20.83
C LYS A 17 -5.19 -29.73 -19.37
N ARG A 18 -6.43 -29.99 -18.95
CA ARG A 18 -6.97 -29.69 -17.60
C ARG A 18 -6.89 -30.86 -16.61
N MET A 19 -6.35 -32.02 -17.02
CA MET A 19 -6.37 -33.26 -16.22
C MET A 19 -5.01 -33.66 -15.59
N LYS A 20 -3.96 -32.85 -15.72
CA LYS A 20 -2.59 -33.17 -15.21
C LYS A 20 -2.03 -32.27 -14.11
N MET A 21 -2.87 -31.54 -13.38
CA MET A 21 -2.43 -30.81 -12.17
C MET A 21 -3.44 -30.99 -11.02
N LYS A 22 -3.58 -32.24 -10.56
CA LYS A 22 -4.29 -32.61 -9.32
C LYS A 22 -3.47 -33.62 -8.53
N LYS A 23 -2.21 -33.31 -8.20
CA LYS A 23 -1.37 -34.09 -7.26
C LYS A 23 -0.23 -33.23 -6.68
N VAL A 24 -0.54 -32.14 -6.00
CA VAL A 24 0.41 -31.52 -5.05
C VAL A 24 -0.38 -30.99 -3.86
N VAL A 25 -0.85 -31.92 -3.04
CA VAL A 25 -1.24 -31.71 -1.65
C VAL A 25 -0.45 -32.76 -0.87
N LEU A 26 0.08 -32.36 0.29
CA LEU A 26 0.87 -33.11 1.28
C LEU A 26 2.39 -32.97 1.18
N THR A 27 2.94 -32.16 2.10
CA THR A 27 4.10 -32.41 3.00
C THR A 27 4.57 -31.03 3.49
N SER A 28 4.80 -30.68 4.76
CA SER A 28 4.71 -31.28 6.09
C SER A 28 5.26 -30.21 7.06
N ALA A 29 4.75 -30.15 8.29
CA ALA A 29 5.15 -29.20 9.33
C ALA A 29 6.43 -29.63 10.09
N ALA A 30 7.23 -28.66 10.58
CA ALA A 30 8.15 -28.77 11.73
C ALA A 30 8.59 -27.34 12.15
N ILE A 31 7.96 -26.73 13.15
CA ILE A 31 8.35 -26.59 14.58
C ILE A 31 9.58 -25.69 14.82
N ALA A 32 9.29 -24.57 15.48
CA ALA A 32 10.21 -23.56 15.99
C ALA A 32 10.87 -23.97 17.32
N ALA A 33 12.12 -23.52 17.53
CA ALA A 33 12.70 -23.29 18.84
C ALA A 33 13.92 -22.35 18.73
N LEU A 34 13.70 -21.05 18.84
CA LEU A 34 14.76 -20.06 19.12
C LEU A 34 14.64 -19.65 20.58
N LEU A 35 15.58 -20.13 21.40
CA LEU A 35 15.69 -19.75 22.80
C LEU A 35 16.41 -18.40 22.88
N LEU A 36 15.74 -17.45 23.53
CA LEU A 36 16.19 -16.09 23.79
C LEU A 36 17.29 -16.09 24.86
N SER A 37 18.48 -15.60 24.50
CA SER A 37 19.53 -15.21 25.44
C SER A 37 19.79 -13.71 25.27
N GLY A 38 19.26 -12.89 26.19
CA GLY A 38 19.51 -11.45 26.23
C GLY A 38 19.53 -10.97 27.68
N CYS A 39 20.73 -10.63 28.16
CA CYS A 39 21.03 -10.28 29.54
C CYS A 39 20.66 -8.83 29.89
N SER A 40 20.21 -8.66 31.14
CA SER A 40 19.92 -7.41 31.84
C SER A 40 21.20 -6.62 32.16
N SER A 41 21.23 -5.34 31.78
CA SER A 41 22.30 -4.41 32.17
C SER A 41 22.14 -3.97 33.63
N LYS A 42 23.18 -4.18 34.44
CA LYS A 42 23.34 -3.59 35.78
C LYS A 42 23.77 -2.13 35.64
N ASN A 43 23.15 -1.24 36.42
CA ASN A 43 23.56 0.15 36.57
C ASN A 43 24.35 0.30 37.88
N PRO A 44 25.62 0.76 37.86
CA PRO A 44 26.26 1.28 39.06
C PRO A 44 26.11 2.80 39.13
N GLU A 45 25.46 3.27 40.20
CA GLU A 45 25.63 4.64 40.72
C GLU A 45 27.12 4.91 40.96
N VAL A 46 27.61 6.05 40.47
CA VAL A 46 28.90 6.61 40.88
C VAL A 46 28.66 8.01 41.44
N ASP A 47 29.16 8.11 42.65
CA ASP A 47 29.27 9.19 43.61
C ASP A 47 29.55 10.60 43.06
N MET A 48 28.89 11.58 43.67
CA MET A 48 29.07 13.01 43.46
C MET A 48 30.16 13.52 44.41
N SER A 49 31.31 13.90 43.85
CA SER A 49 32.32 14.70 44.55
C SER A 49 32.64 15.95 43.73
N ALA A 50 32.67 17.07 44.44
CA ALA A 50 32.52 18.42 43.93
C ALA A 50 33.77 19.05 43.28
N ASP A 51 33.46 20.15 42.58
CA ASP A 51 34.24 21.39 42.45
C ASP A 51 35.16 21.55 41.23
N ALA A 52 34.72 22.38 40.27
CA ALA A 52 35.54 23.47 39.72
C ALA A 52 34.70 24.34 38.78
N ASN A 53 34.54 25.59 39.18
CA ASN A 53 34.13 26.73 38.36
C ASN A 53 35.03 26.89 37.12
N GLN A 54 34.44 26.76 35.93
CA GLN A 54 35.00 27.29 34.67
C GLN A 54 33.88 28.00 33.92
N ASN A 55 33.96 29.32 33.91
CA ASN A 55 33.25 30.23 33.04
C ASN A 55 33.52 29.88 31.57
N MET A 56 32.49 29.46 30.83
CA MET A 56 32.53 29.38 29.37
C MET A 56 31.22 29.92 28.81
N GLY A 57 31.26 31.16 28.36
CA GLY A 57 30.28 31.66 27.40
C GLY A 57 30.41 30.85 26.11
N GLY A 58 29.31 30.24 25.68
CA GLY A 58 29.23 29.52 24.41
C GLY A 58 27.77 29.19 24.15
N MET A 59 27.25 29.69 23.02
CA MET A 59 25.89 29.48 22.54
C MET A 59 25.43 28.03 22.75
N ASN A 60 24.36 27.85 23.54
CA ASN A 60 23.46 26.70 23.37
C ASN A 60 22.65 26.91 22.10
N SER A 61 23.29 26.76 20.94
CA SER A 61 22.57 26.33 19.75
C SER A 61 22.54 24.81 19.83
N SER A 62 21.46 24.29 20.41
CA SER A 62 21.02 22.93 20.15
C SER A 62 20.69 22.83 18.65
N ASP A 63 21.72 22.74 17.82
CA ASP A 63 21.60 22.33 16.43
C ASP A 63 21.27 20.84 16.47
N ASN A 64 20.00 20.55 16.70
CA ASN A 64 19.41 19.25 16.45
C ASN A 64 19.40 19.04 14.93
N MET A 65 20.57 18.77 14.37
CA MET A 65 20.78 18.46 12.97
C MET A 65 20.12 17.09 12.72
N MET A 66 18.82 17.09 12.42
CA MET A 66 18.15 15.88 11.91
C MET A 66 18.95 15.34 10.74
N SER A 67 19.20 14.04 10.77
CA SER A 67 19.78 13.29 9.65
C SER A 67 18.89 13.40 8.42
N ASP A 68 19.48 13.23 7.23
CA ASP A 68 18.74 13.26 5.96
C ASP A 68 17.61 12.20 5.94
N SER A 69 17.84 11.05 6.59
CA SER A 69 16.83 9.99 6.74
C SER A 69 15.64 10.44 7.58
N GLU A 70 15.86 11.15 8.69
CA GLU A 70 14.77 11.66 9.53
C GLU A 70 13.97 12.73 8.81
N ARG A 71 14.65 13.63 8.08
CA ARG A 71 13.99 14.65 7.25
C ARG A 71 13.13 14.01 6.16
N LEU A 72 13.64 12.99 5.49
CA LEU A 72 12.89 12.25 4.47
C LEU A 72 11.66 11.55 5.05
N GLN A 73 11.79 10.88 6.20
CA GLN A 73 10.66 10.24 6.87
C GLN A 73 9.61 11.25 7.34
N GLN A 74 10.04 12.41 7.85
CA GLN A 74 9.14 13.49 8.24
C GLN A 74 8.38 14.03 7.02
N LEU A 75 9.04 14.20 5.87
CA LEU A 75 8.41 14.61 4.63
C LEU A 75 7.36 13.59 4.16
N ILE A 76 7.72 12.30 4.09
CA ILE A 76 6.81 11.21 3.71
C ILE A 76 5.57 11.21 4.62
N SER A 77 5.78 11.29 5.94
CA SER A 77 4.69 11.29 6.93
C SER A 77 3.78 12.52 6.79
N SER A 78 4.36 13.69 6.51
CA SER A 78 3.61 14.93 6.27
C SER A 78 2.72 14.80 5.04
N ILE A 79 3.26 14.29 3.93
CA ILE A 79 2.51 14.11 2.69
C ILE A 79 1.43 13.04 2.89
N GLU A 80 1.78 11.87 3.42
CA GLU A 80 0.84 10.76 3.60
C GLU A 80 -0.33 11.14 4.53
N GLY A 81 -0.12 11.98 5.54
CA GLY A 81 -1.18 12.51 6.40
C GLY A 81 -2.19 13.43 5.70
N GLN A 82 -1.85 13.96 4.51
CA GLN A 82 -2.73 14.84 3.72
C GLN A 82 -3.35 14.13 2.51
N VAL A 83 -2.84 12.95 2.16
CA VAL A 83 -3.35 12.12 1.07
C VAL A 83 -4.77 11.66 1.39
N GLN A 84 -5.64 11.75 0.40
CA GLN A 84 -7.04 11.36 0.51
C GLN A 84 -7.31 10.02 -0.16
N THR A 85 -8.08 9.17 0.51
CA THR A 85 -8.60 7.92 -0.07
C THR A 85 -9.63 8.21 -1.15
N VAL A 86 -9.62 7.41 -2.23
CA VAL A 86 -10.65 7.47 -3.30
C VAL A 86 -11.65 6.33 -3.12
N TYR A 87 -12.93 6.64 -2.95
CA TYR A 87 -13.99 5.64 -2.76
C TYR A 87 -14.77 5.36 -4.04
N PHE A 88 -15.29 4.13 -4.15
CA PHE A 88 -15.99 3.63 -5.33
C PHE A 88 -17.38 3.08 -5.00
N ASP A 89 -18.27 3.18 -5.99
CA ASP A 89 -19.57 2.52 -5.92
C ASP A 89 -19.43 0.99 -6.02
N PHE A 90 -20.49 0.31 -5.60
CA PHE A 90 -20.60 -1.14 -5.72
C PHE A 90 -20.42 -1.58 -7.18
N ASP A 91 -19.55 -2.58 -7.37
CA ASP A 91 -19.22 -3.13 -8.70
C ASP A 91 -18.71 -2.11 -9.74
N LYS A 92 -18.14 -0.99 -9.26
CA LYS A 92 -17.58 0.07 -10.12
C LYS A 92 -16.10 0.33 -9.84
N PHE A 93 -15.43 0.82 -10.88
CA PHE A 93 -14.05 1.32 -10.83
C PHE A 93 -13.90 2.73 -11.41
N ASN A 94 -14.97 3.33 -11.94
CA ASN A 94 -14.93 4.72 -12.38
C ASN A 94 -14.85 5.65 -11.15
N ILE A 95 -14.00 6.67 -11.24
CA ILE A 95 -13.89 7.70 -10.20
C ILE A 95 -15.13 8.60 -10.31
N LYS A 96 -15.86 8.72 -9.21
CA LYS A 96 -17.06 9.56 -9.10
C LYS A 96 -16.70 11.05 -9.17
N GLY A 97 -17.65 11.87 -9.59
CA GLY A 97 -17.45 13.32 -9.70
C GLY A 97 -17.05 13.98 -8.37
N ASP A 98 -17.65 13.56 -7.27
CA ASP A 98 -17.32 14.02 -5.91
C ASP A 98 -15.94 13.57 -5.41
N MET A 99 -15.35 12.52 -6.00
CA MET A 99 -14.00 12.05 -5.69
C MET A 99 -12.91 12.71 -6.54
N GLN A 100 -13.27 13.56 -7.51
CA GLN A 100 -12.29 14.28 -8.31
C GLN A 100 -11.48 15.28 -7.46
N SER A 101 -12.09 15.86 -6.42
CA SER A 101 -11.36 16.73 -5.49
C SER A 101 -10.22 15.97 -4.79
N ALA A 102 -10.44 14.72 -4.39
CA ALA A 102 -9.42 13.90 -3.75
C ALA A 102 -8.25 13.60 -4.69
N ILE A 103 -8.54 13.27 -5.96
CA ILE A 103 -7.51 13.10 -6.98
C ILE A 103 -6.70 14.38 -7.18
N ASN A 104 -7.37 15.54 -7.24
CA ASN A 104 -6.70 16.82 -7.44
C ASN A 104 -5.81 17.19 -6.25
N THR A 105 -6.29 16.98 -5.02
CA THR A 105 -5.51 17.18 -3.80
C THR A 105 -4.27 16.28 -3.80
N ASN A 106 -4.43 14.99 -4.07
CA ASN A 106 -3.32 14.04 -4.09
C ASN A 106 -2.30 14.38 -5.18
N ALA A 107 -2.76 14.72 -6.39
CA ALA A 107 -1.86 15.14 -7.47
C ALA A 107 -1.08 16.41 -7.11
N GLY A 108 -1.74 17.38 -6.46
CA GLY A 108 -1.11 18.60 -5.96
C GLY A 108 0.02 18.30 -4.98
N LEU A 109 -0.20 17.38 -4.03
CA LEU A 109 0.81 16.91 -3.09
C LEU A 109 1.98 16.21 -3.80
N PHE A 110 1.70 15.28 -4.71
CA PHE A 110 2.74 14.48 -5.37
C PHE A 110 3.58 15.27 -6.39
N ASN A 111 3.09 16.42 -6.85
CA ASN A 111 3.78 17.33 -7.75
C ASN A 111 4.58 18.43 -7.03
N GLN A 112 4.53 18.51 -5.69
CA GLN A 112 5.40 19.41 -4.93
C GLN A 112 6.87 19.09 -5.23
N SER A 113 7.71 20.13 -5.26
CA SER A 113 9.15 20.01 -5.55
C SER A 113 9.85 19.00 -4.66
N GLU A 114 9.53 19.02 -3.37
CA GLU A 114 10.08 18.17 -2.33
C GLU A 114 9.62 16.72 -2.49
N ALA A 115 8.43 16.51 -3.07
CA ALA A 115 7.86 15.19 -3.28
C ALA A 115 8.37 14.51 -4.55
N GLN A 116 9.07 15.21 -5.46
CA GLN A 116 9.43 14.68 -6.79
C GLN A 116 10.29 13.42 -6.76
N ALA A 117 11.12 13.27 -5.73
CA ALA A 117 11.96 12.08 -5.54
C ALA A 117 11.19 10.87 -4.99
N LEU A 118 9.99 11.08 -4.42
CA LEU A 118 9.21 10.03 -3.77
C LEU A 118 8.38 9.24 -4.79
N SER A 119 8.22 7.95 -4.54
CA SER A 119 7.32 7.09 -5.30
C SER A 119 5.94 6.99 -4.63
N VAL A 120 4.93 6.64 -5.42
CA VAL A 120 3.55 6.44 -4.95
C VAL A 120 3.11 5.02 -5.29
N LYS A 121 2.63 4.27 -4.31
CA LYS A 121 1.95 2.99 -4.52
C LYS A 121 0.45 3.18 -4.32
N VAL A 122 -0.32 2.85 -5.34
CA VAL A 122 -1.79 2.87 -5.29
C VAL A 122 -2.30 1.47 -4.98
N GLU A 123 -3.09 1.34 -3.92
CA GLU A 123 -3.59 0.07 -3.40
C GLU A 123 -5.11 0.00 -3.59
N GLY A 124 -5.56 -0.89 -4.48
CA GLY A 124 -6.98 -1.05 -4.81
C GLY A 124 -7.64 -2.19 -4.02
N ASN A 125 -8.75 -1.85 -3.36
CA ASN A 125 -9.49 -2.71 -2.44
C ASN A 125 -10.97 -2.84 -2.84
N CYS A 126 -11.62 -3.91 -2.35
CA CYS A 126 -13.02 -4.26 -2.55
C CYS A 126 -13.70 -4.62 -1.24
N ASP A 127 -15.03 -4.61 -1.25
CA ASP A 127 -15.85 -5.27 -0.23
C ASP A 127 -15.87 -6.78 -0.47
N GLU A 128 -16.49 -7.52 0.46
CA GLU A 128 -16.49 -9.00 0.49
C GLU A 128 -17.44 -9.67 -0.52
N TRP A 129 -18.11 -8.89 -1.36
CA TRP A 129 -19.13 -9.40 -2.26
C TRP A 129 -18.50 -9.81 -3.59
N GLY A 130 -18.25 -11.10 -3.76
CA GLY A 130 -17.71 -11.67 -4.99
C GLY A 130 -16.84 -12.88 -4.72
N THR A 131 -16.13 -13.36 -5.74
CA THR A 131 -15.02 -14.30 -5.57
C THR A 131 -13.72 -13.51 -5.38
N ASP A 132 -12.76 -14.05 -4.63
CA ASP A 132 -11.43 -13.46 -4.43
C ASP A 132 -10.78 -13.02 -5.75
N GLU A 133 -10.83 -13.84 -6.81
CA GLU A 133 -10.24 -13.52 -8.12
C GLU A 133 -10.93 -12.34 -8.80
N TYR A 134 -12.25 -12.24 -8.62
CA TYR A 134 -13.05 -11.13 -9.14
C TYR A 134 -12.68 -9.85 -8.41
N ASN A 135 -12.64 -9.90 -7.08
CA ASN A 135 -12.31 -8.75 -6.24
C ASN A 135 -10.87 -8.30 -6.44
N TYR A 136 -9.92 -9.21 -6.65
CA TYR A 136 -8.56 -8.88 -7.05
C TYR A 136 -8.52 -8.13 -8.40
N ALA A 137 -9.24 -8.64 -9.41
CA ALA A 137 -9.29 -7.99 -10.71
C ALA A 137 -9.99 -6.61 -10.65
N LEU A 138 -11.06 -6.47 -9.87
CA LEU A 138 -11.77 -5.20 -9.68
C LEU A 138 -10.92 -4.19 -8.90
N GLY A 139 -10.26 -4.62 -7.83
CA GLY A 139 -9.34 -3.77 -7.07
C GLY A 139 -8.19 -3.28 -7.95
N LEU A 140 -7.64 -4.14 -8.82
CA LEU A 140 -6.60 -3.72 -9.77
C LEU A 140 -7.12 -2.66 -10.75
N LYS A 141 -8.36 -2.78 -11.23
CA LYS A 141 -8.99 -1.76 -12.08
C LYS A 141 -9.17 -0.42 -11.34
N ARG A 142 -9.55 -0.46 -10.06
CA ARG A 142 -9.66 0.74 -9.20
C ARG A 142 -8.31 1.44 -9.03
N ALA A 143 -7.26 0.68 -8.70
CA ALA A 143 -5.91 1.22 -8.56
C ALA A 143 -5.40 1.84 -9.87
N LYS A 144 -5.64 1.18 -11.01
CA LYS A 144 -5.30 1.72 -12.34
C LYS A 144 -6.08 2.99 -12.67
N ALA A 145 -7.38 3.03 -12.41
CA ALA A 145 -8.18 4.24 -12.65
C ALA A 145 -7.66 5.44 -11.84
N ALA A 146 -7.30 5.23 -10.57
CA ALA A 146 -6.68 6.26 -9.74
C ALA A 146 -5.30 6.68 -10.26
N LYS A 147 -4.44 5.74 -10.66
CA LYS A 147 -3.16 6.03 -11.33
C LYS A 147 -3.36 6.89 -12.58
N ASP A 148 -4.24 6.48 -13.49
CA ASP A 148 -4.47 7.18 -14.76
C ASP A 148 -4.98 8.60 -14.52
N ALA A 149 -5.82 8.80 -13.49
CA ALA A 149 -6.29 10.11 -13.09
C ALA A 149 -5.17 11.00 -12.52
N LEU A 150 -4.28 10.46 -11.68
CA LEU A 150 -3.10 11.18 -11.19
C LEU A 150 -2.15 11.57 -12.33
N VAL A 151 -1.91 10.65 -13.27
CA VAL A 151 -1.07 10.91 -14.46
C VAL A 151 -1.66 12.02 -15.32
N LYS A 152 -2.99 12.02 -15.50
CA LYS A 152 -3.69 13.10 -16.20
C LYS A 152 -3.52 14.46 -15.51
N GLN A 153 -3.31 14.48 -14.20
CA GLN A 153 -3.00 15.68 -13.41
C GLN A 153 -1.49 15.98 -13.31
N GLY A 154 -0.65 15.32 -14.12
CA GLY A 154 0.76 15.64 -14.26
C GLY A 154 1.71 14.88 -13.34
N VAL A 155 1.23 13.95 -12.51
CA VAL A 155 2.11 13.08 -11.73
C VAL A 155 2.83 12.11 -12.68
N ALA A 156 4.15 12.03 -12.60
CA ALA A 156 4.93 11.18 -13.50
C ALA A 156 4.55 9.69 -13.35
N ALA A 157 4.26 9.02 -14.46
CA ALA A 157 3.66 7.68 -14.47
C ALA A 157 4.60 6.57 -13.97
N ASP A 158 5.90 6.79 -14.07
CA ASP A 158 6.99 5.94 -13.60
C ASP A 158 7.15 5.97 -12.07
N ARG A 159 6.77 7.08 -11.43
CA ARG A 159 6.69 7.19 -9.96
C ARG A 159 5.52 6.43 -9.36
N ILE A 160 4.55 5.98 -10.16
CA ILE A 160 3.32 5.36 -9.66
C ILE A 160 3.29 3.85 -9.93
N THR A 161 3.25 3.06 -8.87
CA THR A 161 2.98 1.62 -8.91
C THR A 161 1.55 1.31 -8.48
N VAL A 162 1.01 0.18 -8.92
CA VAL A 162 -0.35 -0.26 -8.56
C VAL A 162 -0.31 -1.67 -7.99
N VAL A 163 -1.07 -1.90 -6.93
CA VAL A 163 -1.29 -3.21 -6.30
C VAL A 163 -2.78 -3.37 -6.06
N SER A 164 -3.27 -4.61 -6.09
CA SER A 164 -4.60 -4.93 -5.59
C SER A 164 -4.53 -5.89 -4.42
N TYR A 165 -5.32 -5.59 -3.39
CA TYR A 165 -5.62 -6.53 -2.32
C TYR A 165 -6.99 -7.19 -2.52
N GLY A 166 -7.79 -6.73 -3.48
CA GLY A 166 -9.20 -7.15 -3.58
C GLY A 166 -9.88 -6.96 -2.22
N GLU A 167 -10.50 -8.01 -1.70
CA GLU A 167 -11.17 -8.00 -0.40
C GLU A 167 -10.25 -8.36 0.79
N SER A 168 -8.97 -8.69 0.55
CA SER A 168 -8.09 -9.27 1.58
C SER A 168 -7.53 -8.26 2.59
N ASN A 169 -7.84 -6.98 2.45
CA ASN A 169 -7.37 -5.91 3.33
C ASN A 169 -8.53 -4.96 3.73
N PRO A 170 -9.55 -5.49 4.45
CA PRO A 170 -10.70 -4.69 4.86
C PRO A 170 -10.30 -3.69 5.96
N VAL A 171 -10.83 -2.47 5.89
CA VAL A 171 -10.72 -1.46 6.97
C VAL A 171 -11.91 -1.52 7.92
N CYS A 172 -12.98 -2.15 7.48
CA CYS A 172 -14.17 -2.37 8.27
C CYS A 172 -14.71 -3.79 7.99
N THR A 173 -15.20 -4.47 9.03
CA THR A 173 -15.68 -5.87 8.92
C THR A 173 -17.14 -6.06 9.35
N ASP A 174 -17.82 -4.97 9.71
CA ASP A 174 -19.24 -4.98 10.05
C ASP A 174 -20.10 -5.35 8.84
N LYS A 175 -21.18 -6.11 9.06
CA LYS A 175 -22.09 -6.55 8.00
C LYS A 175 -23.11 -5.47 7.63
N THR A 176 -22.62 -4.32 7.17
CA THR A 176 -23.45 -3.17 6.80
C THR A 176 -22.99 -2.54 5.49
N LYS A 177 -23.93 -1.94 4.74
CA LYS A 177 -23.62 -1.23 3.49
C LYS A 177 -22.65 -0.07 3.69
N ALA A 178 -22.67 0.57 4.86
CA ALA A 178 -21.76 1.65 5.21
C ALA A 178 -20.32 1.14 5.39
N CYS A 179 -20.16 -0.06 5.95
CA CYS A 179 -18.88 -0.74 6.07
C CYS A 179 -18.33 -1.17 4.71
N ASP A 180 -19.18 -1.79 3.88
CA ASP A 180 -18.82 -2.18 2.51
C ASP A 180 -18.32 -0.96 1.70
N ALA A 181 -18.97 0.19 1.86
CA ALA A 181 -18.55 1.43 1.20
C ALA A 181 -17.15 1.90 1.59
N GLN A 182 -16.73 1.69 2.83
CA GLN A 182 -15.37 2.01 3.27
C GLN A 182 -14.34 1.07 2.66
N ASN A 183 -14.71 -0.20 2.40
CA ASN A 183 -13.80 -1.18 1.82
C ASN A 183 -13.59 -1.00 0.31
N ARG A 184 -14.57 -0.45 -0.41
CA ARG A 184 -14.45 -0.13 -1.84
C ARG A 184 -13.63 1.14 -2.07
N ARG A 185 -12.29 1.01 -2.02
CA ARG A 185 -11.39 2.16 -2.03
C ARG A 185 -10.07 1.95 -2.78
N ALA A 186 -9.43 3.06 -3.14
CA ALA A 186 -8.02 3.13 -3.50
C ALA A 186 -7.29 4.01 -2.49
N GLU A 187 -6.24 3.46 -1.89
CA GLU A 187 -5.34 4.13 -0.95
C GLU A 187 -4.01 4.42 -1.62
N PHE A 188 -3.27 5.41 -1.12
CA PHE A 188 -1.99 5.82 -1.70
C PHE A 188 -0.93 5.82 -0.61
N LYS A 189 0.16 5.11 -0.86
CA LYS A 189 1.33 5.02 0.01
C LYS A 189 2.48 5.76 -0.62
N VAL A 190 3.10 6.65 0.15
CA VAL A 190 4.27 7.40 -0.27
C VAL A 190 5.50 6.62 0.14
N LEU A 191 6.42 6.41 -0.80
CA LEU A 191 7.61 5.58 -0.63
C LEU A 191 8.86 6.43 -0.92
N PRO A 192 9.97 6.19 -0.19
CA PRO A 192 11.24 6.85 -0.46
C PRO A 192 11.80 6.51 -1.84
#